data_AF-A0A100IP89-F1
#
_entry.id   AF-A0A100IP89-F1
#
_cell.length_a   1.000
_cell.length_b   1.000
_cell.length_c   1.000
_cell.angle_alpha   90.00
_cell.angle_beta   90.00
_cell.angle_gamma   90.00
#
_symmetry.space_group_name_H-M   'P 1'
#
loop_
_entity.id
_entity.type
_entity.pdbx_description
1 polymer ?
#
loop_
_entity_poly.entity_id
_entity_poly.type
_entity_poly.pdbx_seq_one_letter_code
_entity_poly.pdbx_strand_id
1 'polypeptide(L)'
;MSTSNLPILTKPNGSTSNQVTPVPVEPTRSLTIQTKRRMSIIPPPIDPLEQLVCIICMEESIPPYMLSDIFSEAYASDRSLPPGLILLDTNIIHALDSLTSESASVPPVDDMFCSPFVGMDVEQITDVITNICQKSILSTRLFFLADDLTAATETLRKVEVGKTLDWHSSRVPWRDANVMAVKWTRGYAFGMITNDCY
;
A
#
# COMPACT_ATOMS: atom_id res chain seq x y z
N MET A 1 -41.72 17.89 55.61
CA MET A 1 -42.39 17.13 56.67
C MET A 1 -41.67 15.79 56.82
N SER A 2 -41.27 15.48 58.07
CA SER A 2 -40.88 14.20 58.69
C SER A 2 -40.19 13.11 57.86
N THR A 3 -38.90 12.81 58.05
CA THR A 3 -38.23 12.03 59.13
C THR A 3 -38.49 10.51 59.10
N SER A 4 -37.47 9.79 58.62
CA SER A 4 -36.67 8.81 59.38
C SER A 4 -37.19 7.39 59.68
N ASN A 5 -36.23 6.45 59.53
CA ASN A 5 -35.92 5.27 60.37
C ASN A 5 -36.40 3.87 59.92
N LEU A 6 -35.42 3.04 59.55
CA LEU A 6 -35.33 1.58 59.79
C LEU A 6 -35.21 1.31 61.31
N PRO A 7 -35.55 0.12 61.88
CA PRO A 7 -34.59 -1.02 61.92
C PRO A 7 -35.14 -2.48 62.07
N ILE A 8 -34.38 -3.45 61.52
CA ILE A 8 -33.76 -4.67 62.12
C ILE A 8 -34.58 -5.79 62.86
N LEU A 9 -34.34 -7.04 62.38
CA LEU A 9 -34.34 -8.41 62.97
C LEU A 9 -35.58 -9.05 63.61
N THR A 10 -35.87 -10.30 63.20
CA THR A 10 -35.86 -11.50 64.09
C THR A 10 -35.95 -12.82 63.29
N LYS A 11 -35.17 -13.83 63.71
CA LYS A 11 -35.29 -15.26 63.32
C LYS A 11 -36.35 -15.96 64.19
N PRO A 12 -36.83 -17.16 63.79
CA PRO A 12 -36.47 -18.34 64.59
C PRO A 12 -36.17 -19.63 63.80
N ASN A 13 -35.49 -20.55 64.49
CA ASN A 13 -35.04 -21.87 64.08
C ASN A 13 -36.16 -22.93 63.99
N GLY A 14 -35.94 -23.98 63.19
CA GLY A 14 -36.69 -25.24 63.28
C GLY A 14 -36.15 -26.30 62.32
N SER A 15 -35.49 -27.32 62.88
CA SER A 15 -34.85 -28.45 62.18
C SER A 15 -35.83 -29.61 61.99
N THR A 16 -35.78 -30.33 60.86
CA THR A 16 -35.87 -31.80 60.82
C THR A 16 -35.55 -32.34 59.42
N SER A 17 -34.66 -33.34 59.42
CA SER A 17 -34.18 -34.14 58.29
C SER A 17 -35.27 -35.07 57.73
N ASN A 18 -35.27 -35.34 56.43
CA ASN A 18 -35.33 -36.71 55.88
C ASN A 18 -34.96 -36.80 54.38
N GLN A 19 -33.86 -37.51 54.16
CA GLN A 19 -33.34 -38.29 53.02
C GLN A 19 -33.88 -38.14 51.57
N VAL A 20 -32.97 -37.66 50.72
CA VAL A 20 -32.36 -38.29 49.51
C VAL A 20 -33.26 -38.86 48.40
N THR A 21 -33.19 -38.21 47.23
CA THR A 21 -32.96 -38.88 45.94
C THR A 21 -32.05 -37.97 45.10
N PRO A 22 -30.84 -38.39 44.68
CA PRO A 22 -30.02 -37.58 43.80
C PRO A 22 -30.51 -37.75 42.36
N VAL A 23 -31.01 -36.65 41.78
CA VAL A 23 -31.26 -36.55 40.33
C VAL A 23 -29.90 -36.56 39.63
N PRO A 24 -29.72 -37.31 38.52
CA PRO A 24 -28.48 -37.26 37.75
C PRO A 24 -28.29 -35.85 37.16
N VAL A 25 -27.27 -35.13 37.62
CA VAL A 25 -26.86 -33.87 37.00
C VAL A 25 -26.08 -34.23 35.74
N GLU A 26 -26.71 -33.99 34.60
CA GLU A 26 -26.09 -34.06 33.28
C GLU A 26 -24.85 -33.16 33.24
N PRO A 27 -23.71 -33.60 32.68
CA PRO A 27 -22.51 -32.77 32.68
C PRO A 27 -22.74 -31.56 31.76
N THR A 28 -22.83 -30.39 32.38
CA THR A 28 -22.80 -29.09 31.70
C THR A 28 -21.61 -29.09 30.75
N ARG A 29 -21.89 -29.17 29.45
CA ARG A 29 -20.91 -29.01 28.39
C ARG A 29 -20.17 -27.70 28.64
N SER A 30 -18.89 -27.82 28.99
CA SER A 30 -17.97 -26.69 29.00
C SER A 30 -17.97 -26.09 27.59
N LEU A 31 -18.58 -24.92 27.44
CA LEU A 31 -18.45 -24.12 26.23
C LEU A 31 -17.02 -23.61 26.21
N THR A 32 -16.14 -24.38 25.59
CA THR A 32 -14.80 -23.91 25.24
C THR A 32 -15.02 -22.70 24.33
N ILE A 33 -14.78 -21.50 24.86
CA ILE A 33 -14.61 -20.31 24.03
C ILE A 33 -13.38 -20.63 23.17
N GLN A 34 -13.62 -21.15 21.96
CA GLN A 34 -12.59 -21.15 20.95
C GLN A 34 -12.34 -19.69 20.64
N THR A 35 -11.30 -19.14 21.24
CA THR A 35 -10.65 -17.93 20.79
C THR A 35 -10.27 -18.21 19.34
N LYS A 36 -11.16 -17.83 18.41
CA LYS A 36 -10.93 -17.91 16.98
C LYS A 36 -9.68 -17.07 16.77
N ARG A 37 -8.53 -17.75 16.65
CA ARG A 37 -7.26 -17.14 16.29
C ARG A 37 -7.59 -16.28 15.08
N ARG A 38 -7.59 -14.96 15.24
CA ARG A 38 -7.49 -14.07 14.08
C ARG A 38 -6.20 -14.54 13.43
N MET A 39 -6.32 -15.30 12.34
CA MET A 39 -5.18 -15.52 11.49
C MET A 39 -4.71 -14.13 11.13
N SER A 40 -3.51 -13.79 11.59
CA SER A 40 -2.81 -12.64 11.07
C SER A 40 -2.71 -12.92 9.58
N ILE A 41 -3.57 -12.30 8.78
CA ILE A 41 -3.39 -12.23 7.34
C ILE A 41 -2.23 -11.27 7.19
N ILE A 42 -1.02 -11.77 7.45
CA ILE A 42 0.18 -11.15 6.90
C ILE A 42 -0.05 -11.31 5.40
N PRO A 43 -0.20 -10.19 4.65
CA PRO A 43 -0.28 -10.29 3.21
C PRO A 43 0.91 -11.12 2.73
N PRO A 44 0.74 -12.05 1.78
CA PRO A 44 1.88 -12.75 1.22
C PRO A 44 2.94 -11.71 0.81
N PRO A 45 4.24 -12.00 1.01
CA PRO A 45 5.28 -11.10 0.55
C PRO A 45 5.05 -10.84 -0.95
N ILE A 46 4.95 -9.57 -1.31
CA ILE A 46 4.72 -9.14 -2.69
C ILE A 46 5.87 -9.67 -3.53
N ASP A 47 5.54 -10.47 -4.55
CA ASP A 47 6.55 -10.95 -5.49
C ASP A 47 7.16 -9.72 -6.18
N PRO A 48 8.49 -9.50 -6.07
CA PRO A 48 9.15 -8.40 -6.78
C PRO A 48 8.81 -8.36 -8.27
N LEU A 49 8.56 -9.52 -8.89
CA LEU A 49 8.21 -9.69 -10.29
C LEU A 49 6.84 -9.11 -10.68
N GLU A 50 5.99 -8.85 -9.69
CA GLU A 50 4.64 -8.31 -9.87
C GLU A 50 4.53 -6.82 -9.52
N GLN A 51 5.64 -6.18 -9.10
CA GLN A 51 5.61 -4.78 -8.69
C GLN A 51 5.29 -3.82 -9.86
N LEU A 52 4.55 -2.76 -9.56
CA LEU A 52 4.32 -1.64 -10.48
C LEU A 52 5.24 -0.47 -10.12
N VAL A 53 5.73 0.26 -11.13
CA VAL A 53 6.54 1.46 -10.93
C VAL A 53 5.68 2.69 -11.16
N CYS A 54 5.72 3.63 -10.21
CA CYS A 54 4.89 4.82 -10.27
C CYS A 54 5.44 5.84 -11.29
N ILE A 55 4.52 6.49 -12.00
CA ILE A 55 4.71 7.83 -12.57
C ILE A 55 3.91 8.80 -11.69
N ILE A 56 4.58 9.82 -11.19
CA ILE A 56 4.01 10.80 -10.26
C ILE A 56 4.11 12.17 -10.91
N CYS A 57 2.97 12.82 -11.14
CA CYS A 57 2.93 14.15 -11.73
C CYS A 57 3.08 15.21 -10.63
N MET A 58 4.11 16.06 -10.74
CA MET A 58 4.44 17.08 -9.74
C MET A 58 3.98 18.49 -10.14
N GLU A 59 3.60 18.67 -11.40
CA GLU A 59 3.31 19.97 -11.98
C GLU A 59 1.88 20.03 -12.54
N GLU A 60 1.16 21.11 -12.25
CA GLU A 60 -0.15 21.39 -12.86
C GLU A 60 -0.06 21.68 -14.35
N SER A 61 1.12 22.13 -14.81
CA SER A 61 1.34 22.48 -16.21
C SER A 61 1.41 21.27 -17.14
N ILE A 62 1.50 20.04 -16.59
CA ILE A 62 1.52 18.81 -17.37
C ILE A 62 0.07 18.34 -17.59
N PRO A 63 -0.44 18.41 -18.83
CA PRO A 63 -1.82 18.06 -19.11
C PRO A 63 -2.02 16.54 -19.22
N PRO A 64 -3.23 16.01 -18.97
CA PRO A 64 -3.53 14.57 -19.05
C PRO A 64 -3.18 13.92 -20.40
N TYR A 65 -3.31 14.64 -21.52
CA TYR A 65 -2.92 14.10 -22.83
C TYR A 65 -1.42 13.78 -22.90
N MET A 66 -0.56 14.58 -22.25
CA MET A 66 0.88 14.33 -22.24
C MET A 66 1.22 13.10 -21.38
N LEU A 67 0.50 12.90 -20.28
CA LEU A 67 0.60 11.66 -19.50
C LEU A 67 0.15 10.46 -20.34
N SER A 68 -0.89 10.62 -21.17
CA SER A 68 -1.33 9.58 -22.12
C SER A 68 -0.25 9.26 -23.15
N ASP A 69 0.45 10.27 -23.68
CA ASP A 69 1.56 10.11 -24.61
C ASP A 69 2.73 9.36 -23.94
N ILE A 70 3.08 9.71 -22.71
CA ILE A 70 4.10 9.01 -21.90
C ILE A 70 3.79 7.51 -21.83
N PHE A 71 2.58 7.12 -21.43
CA PHE A 71 2.21 5.70 -21.34
C PHE A 71 2.20 5.03 -22.73
N SER A 72 1.63 5.69 -23.72
CA SER A 72 1.52 5.16 -25.08
C SER A 72 2.89 4.87 -25.69
N GLU A 73 3.83 5.80 -25.57
CA GLU A 73 5.20 5.65 -26.07
C GLU A 73 6.00 4.64 -25.25
N ALA A 74 5.88 4.67 -23.93
CA ALA A 74 6.57 3.73 -23.05
C ALA A 74 6.18 2.27 -23.34
N TYR A 75 4.91 2.00 -23.57
CA TYR A 75 4.43 0.66 -23.92
C TYR A 75 4.69 0.28 -25.38
N ALA A 76 4.80 1.26 -26.27
CA ALA A 76 5.15 1.00 -27.68
C ALA A 76 6.62 0.68 -27.89
N SER A 77 7.51 1.15 -27.00
CA SER A 77 8.97 0.98 -27.09
C SER A 77 9.40 -0.49 -27.14
N ASP A 78 8.80 -1.35 -26.31
CA ASP A 78 8.97 -2.80 -26.38
C ASP A 78 7.64 -3.51 -26.08
N ARG A 79 6.94 -3.91 -27.14
CA ARG A 79 5.62 -4.58 -27.05
C ARG A 79 5.68 -6.00 -26.49
N SER A 80 6.86 -6.57 -26.31
CA SER A 80 7.02 -7.89 -25.69
C SER A 80 6.95 -7.83 -24.16
N LEU A 81 7.18 -6.65 -23.59
CA LEU A 81 7.09 -6.40 -22.16
C LEU A 81 5.64 -6.07 -21.78
N PRO A 82 5.14 -6.57 -20.64
CA PRO A 82 3.84 -6.16 -20.15
C PRO A 82 3.88 -4.73 -19.59
N PRO A 83 2.71 -4.10 -19.43
CA PRO A 83 2.59 -2.83 -18.71
C PRO A 83 3.07 -2.98 -17.26
N GLY A 84 4.07 -2.18 -16.87
CA GLY A 84 4.63 -2.16 -15.51
C GLY A 84 4.61 -0.77 -14.87
N LEU A 85 3.89 0.18 -15.47
CA LEU A 85 3.80 1.57 -15.03
C LEU A 85 2.39 1.88 -14.51
N ILE A 86 2.30 2.72 -13.49
CA ILE A 86 1.04 3.22 -12.95
C ILE A 86 1.13 4.72 -12.67
N LEU A 87 0.15 5.49 -13.12
CA LEU A 87 -0.04 6.88 -12.75
C LEU A 87 -0.62 6.93 -11.33
N LEU A 88 0.09 7.60 -10.43
CA LEU A 88 -0.37 7.73 -9.06
C LEU A 88 -1.33 8.92 -8.95
N ASP A 89 -2.62 8.64 -8.80
CA ASP A 89 -3.72 9.61 -8.70
C ASP A 89 -4.23 9.81 -7.27
N THR A 90 -3.70 9.05 -6.30
CA THR A 90 -4.11 9.07 -4.91
C THR A 90 -2.93 8.82 -3.97
N ASN A 91 -3.01 9.40 -2.76
CA ASN A 91 -2.10 9.10 -1.65
C ASN A 91 -2.83 8.39 -0.48
N ILE A 92 -4.05 7.89 -0.72
CA ILE A 92 -4.86 7.22 0.29
C ILE A 92 -4.42 5.76 0.44
N ILE A 93 -3.87 5.41 1.61
CA ILE A 93 -3.33 4.06 1.92
C ILE A 93 -4.25 2.92 1.46
N HIS A 94 -5.55 2.99 1.79
CA HIS A 94 -6.48 1.92 1.45
C HIS A 94 -6.67 1.72 -0.06
N ALA A 95 -6.58 2.78 -0.86
CA ALA A 95 -6.63 2.66 -2.32
C ALA A 95 -5.34 2.04 -2.84
N LEU A 96 -4.19 2.49 -2.32
CA LEU A 96 -2.87 1.96 -2.70
C LEU A 96 -2.69 0.48 -2.34
N ASP A 97 -3.12 0.08 -1.15
CA ASP A 97 -3.08 -1.32 -0.70
C ASP A 97 -4.00 -2.24 -1.51
N SER A 98 -4.98 -1.68 -2.23
CA SER A 98 -5.90 -2.45 -3.08
C SER A 98 -5.38 -2.69 -4.50
N LEU A 99 -4.26 -2.04 -4.88
CA LEU A 99 -3.65 -2.17 -6.19
C LEU A 99 -3.11 -3.58 -6.43
N THR A 100 -3.23 -4.03 -7.68
CA THR A 100 -2.72 -5.31 -8.18
C THR A 100 -1.84 -5.09 -9.40
N SER A 101 -1.22 -6.14 -9.92
CA SER A 101 -0.39 -6.06 -11.13
C SER A 101 -1.20 -5.67 -12.37
N GLU A 102 -2.52 -5.89 -12.35
CA GLU A 102 -3.46 -5.47 -13.38
C GLU A 102 -3.84 -3.99 -13.28
N SER A 103 -3.43 -3.29 -12.21
CA SER A 103 -3.70 -1.86 -12.01
C SER A 103 -2.75 -0.94 -12.79
N ALA A 104 -1.91 -1.49 -13.67
CA ALA A 104 -1.09 -0.68 -14.57
C ALA A 104 -1.97 0.28 -15.39
N SER A 105 -1.52 1.52 -15.52
CA SER A 105 -2.33 2.55 -16.20
C SER A 105 -2.44 2.28 -17.69
N VAL A 106 -3.63 2.49 -18.24
CA VAL A 106 -3.88 2.31 -19.67
C VAL A 106 -4.25 3.68 -20.25
N PRO A 107 -3.57 4.17 -21.31
CA PRO A 107 -3.97 5.40 -21.96
C PRO A 107 -5.33 5.25 -22.67
N PRO A 108 -6.13 6.33 -22.79
CA PRO A 108 -5.83 7.69 -22.35
C PRO A 108 -6.05 7.90 -20.85
N VAL A 109 -5.27 8.79 -20.26
CA VAL A 109 -5.49 9.34 -18.93
C VAL A 109 -6.72 10.25 -18.96
N ASP A 110 -7.57 10.15 -17.94
CA ASP A 110 -8.80 10.94 -17.82
C ASP A 110 -8.49 12.44 -17.80
N ASP A 111 -9.26 13.25 -18.55
CA ASP A 111 -9.16 14.70 -18.58
C ASP A 111 -9.43 15.34 -17.20
N MET A 112 -10.13 14.63 -16.31
CA MET A 112 -10.39 15.03 -14.92
C MET A 112 -9.23 14.68 -13.97
N PHE A 113 -8.15 14.08 -14.45
CA PHE A 113 -7.00 13.74 -13.62
C PHE A 113 -6.44 14.97 -12.90
N CYS A 114 -6.23 14.83 -11.60
CA CYS A 114 -5.56 15.80 -10.77
C CYS A 114 -4.59 15.07 -9.85
N SER A 115 -3.31 15.43 -9.91
CA SER A 115 -2.30 14.80 -9.06
C SER A 115 -2.37 15.37 -7.64
N PRO A 116 -2.42 14.52 -6.60
CA PRO A 116 -2.33 14.97 -5.22
C PRO A 116 -0.90 15.35 -4.79
N PHE A 117 0.08 15.23 -5.71
CA PHE A 117 1.51 15.45 -5.46
C PHE A 117 2.03 16.75 -6.05
N VAL A 118 1.14 17.60 -6.58
CA VAL A 118 1.51 18.91 -7.14
C VAL A 118 2.23 19.75 -6.08
N GLY A 119 3.34 20.37 -6.48
CA GLY A 119 4.10 21.28 -5.64
C GLY A 119 4.90 20.61 -4.51
N MET A 120 4.86 19.28 -4.42
CA MET A 120 5.79 18.54 -3.55
C MET A 120 7.19 18.55 -4.15
N ASP A 121 8.20 18.37 -3.31
CA ASP A 121 9.58 18.10 -3.77
C ASP A 121 9.88 16.58 -3.79
N VAL A 122 11.08 16.24 -4.27
CA VAL A 122 11.52 14.84 -4.39
C VAL A 122 11.63 14.16 -3.02
N GLU A 123 12.04 14.90 -1.98
CA GLU A 123 12.21 14.36 -0.62
C GLU A 123 10.84 13.99 -0.04
N GLN A 124 9.87 14.88 -0.15
CA GLN A 124 8.48 14.66 0.26
C GLN A 124 7.84 13.47 -0.47
N ILE A 125 8.04 13.35 -1.79
CA ILE A 125 7.52 12.21 -2.55
C ILE A 125 8.21 10.91 -2.13
N THR A 126 9.53 10.95 -1.93
CA THR A 126 10.29 9.78 -1.45
C THR A 126 9.76 9.32 -0.10
N ASP A 127 9.50 10.24 0.82
CA ASP A 127 8.90 9.93 2.12
C ASP A 127 7.50 9.32 1.99
N VAL A 128 6.65 9.86 1.11
CA VAL A 128 5.34 9.27 0.83
C VAL A 128 5.49 7.85 0.31
N ILE A 129 6.25 7.65 -0.76
CA ILE A 129 6.40 6.34 -1.40
C ILE A 129 7.02 5.31 -0.44
N THR A 130 8.06 5.70 0.29
CA THR A 130 8.76 4.77 1.19
C THR A 130 8.00 4.46 2.47
N ASN A 131 7.08 5.32 2.94
CA ASN A 131 6.32 5.08 4.16
C ASN A 131 4.89 4.57 3.92
N ILE A 132 4.20 5.13 2.91
CA ILE A 132 2.78 4.85 2.64
C ILE A 132 2.64 3.59 1.78
N CYS A 133 3.52 3.39 0.80
CA CYS A 133 3.36 2.34 -0.21
C CYS A 133 4.00 0.99 0.18
N GLN A 134 4.57 0.83 1.39
CA GLN A 134 5.33 -0.36 1.79
C GLN A 134 4.58 -1.69 1.68
N LYS A 135 3.26 -1.65 1.81
CA LYS A 135 2.37 -2.83 1.77
C LYS A 135 1.64 -2.98 0.44
N SER A 136 1.79 -2.01 -0.46
CA SER A 136 1.21 -2.02 -1.78
C SER A 136 2.15 -2.69 -2.78
N ILE A 137 1.61 -3.06 -3.94
CA ILE A 137 2.40 -3.61 -5.06
C ILE A 137 3.35 -2.58 -5.71
N LEU A 138 3.32 -1.33 -5.27
CA LEU A 138 4.15 -0.26 -5.82
C LEU A 138 5.62 -0.45 -5.40
N SER A 139 6.52 -0.23 -6.35
CA SER A 139 7.94 -0.20 -6.06
C SER A 139 8.26 1.02 -5.18
N THR A 140 8.80 0.76 -3.99
CA THR A 140 9.24 1.82 -3.07
C THR A 140 10.67 2.28 -3.33
N ARG A 141 11.35 1.66 -4.30
CA ARG A 141 12.77 1.91 -4.60
C ARG A 141 13.04 2.48 -5.98
N LEU A 142 12.08 2.40 -6.89
CA LEU A 142 12.14 3.02 -8.20
C LEU A 142 10.79 3.66 -8.49
N PHE A 143 10.81 4.94 -8.86
CA PHE A 143 9.66 5.65 -9.39
C PHE A 143 10.11 6.77 -10.33
N PHE A 144 9.17 7.27 -11.12
CA PHE A 144 9.38 8.35 -12.07
C PHE A 144 8.57 9.56 -11.67
N LEU A 145 9.17 10.74 -11.82
CA LEU A 145 8.51 12.02 -11.63
C LEU A 145 8.36 12.72 -12.97
N ALA A 146 7.14 13.15 -13.25
CA ALA A 146 6.82 14.07 -14.33
C ALA A 146 6.83 15.48 -13.72
N ASP A 147 7.83 16.27 -14.08
CA ASP A 147 8.10 17.60 -13.52
C ASP A 147 8.20 18.66 -14.62
N ASP A 148 8.59 19.88 -14.25
CA ASP A 148 8.62 21.06 -15.11
C ASP A 148 9.47 20.89 -16.38
N LEU A 149 10.49 20.02 -16.33
CA LEU A 149 11.33 19.73 -17.48
C LEU A 149 10.80 18.59 -18.36
N THR A 150 9.79 17.85 -17.91
CA THR A 150 9.29 16.67 -18.64
C THR A 150 8.78 17.02 -20.03
N ALA A 151 7.96 18.06 -20.14
CA ALA A 151 7.44 18.52 -21.43
C ALA A 151 8.54 19.01 -22.38
N ALA A 152 9.54 19.72 -21.85
CA ALA A 152 10.58 20.34 -22.65
C ALA A 152 11.66 19.34 -23.13
N THR A 153 11.82 18.23 -22.43
CA THR A 153 12.92 17.28 -22.66
C THR A 153 12.47 15.89 -23.09
N GLU A 154 11.16 15.61 -23.06
CA GLU A 154 10.60 14.26 -23.28
C GLU A 154 11.22 13.22 -22.33
N THR A 155 11.58 13.66 -21.12
CA THR A 155 12.20 12.82 -20.09
C THR A 155 11.43 12.84 -18.77
N LEU A 156 11.45 11.70 -18.09
CA LEU A 156 11.03 11.61 -16.69
C LEU A 156 12.25 11.70 -15.79
N ARG A 157 12.07 12.27 -14.59
CA ARG A 157 13.08 12.15 -13.54
C ARG A 157 12.92 10.79 -12.87
N LYS A 158 13.85 9.88 -13.15
CA LYS A 158 13.96 8.59 -12.47
C LYS A 158 14.54 8.82 -11.07
N VAL A 159 13.91 8.27 -10.05
CA VAL A 159 14.41 8.28 -8.67
C VAL A 159 14.63 6.86 -8.19
N GLU A 160 15.84 6.61 -7.67
CA GLU A 160 16.26 5.33 -7.12
C GLU A 160 16.59 5.51 -5.64
N VAL A 161 15.89 4.76 -4.78
CA VAL A 161 16.06 4.83 -3.33
C VAL A 161 16.92 3.66 -2.84
N GLY A 162 18.03 4.01 -2.21
CA GLY A 162 18.99 3.12 -1.60
C GLY A 162 18.45 2.40 -0.36
N LYS A 163 19.23 1.46 0.18
CA LYS A 163 18.87 0.74 1.40
C LYS A 163 18.86 1.64 2.64
N THR A 164 19.61 2.72 2.60
CA THR A 164 19.74 3.72 3.66
C THR A 164 18.77 4.89 3.50
N LEU A 165 17.79 4.77 2.59
CA LEU A 165 16.81 5.81 2.24
C LEU A 165 17.41 7.08 1.61
N ASP A 166 18.70 7.07 1.35
CA ASP A 166 19.32 7.98 0.39
C ASP A 166 18.74 7.74 -1.00
N TRP A 167 18.54 8.80 -1.77
CA TRP A 167 18.02 8.68 -3.12
C TRP A 167 18.94 9.36 -4.12
N HIS A 168 19.00 8.78 -5.31
CA HIS A 168 19.65 9.35 -6.47
C HIS A 168 18.62 9.60 -7.56
N SER A 169 18.81 10.65 -8.36
CA SER A 169 17.94 10.94 -9.49
C SER A 169 18.71 11.16 -10.77
N SER A 170 18.16 10.66 -11.87
CA SER A 170 18.65 10.86 -13.23
C SER A 170 17.50 11.11 -14.20
N ARG A 171 17.79 11.61 -15.40
CA ARG A 171 16.78 11.78 -16.46
C ARG A 171 16.78 10.60 -17.39
N VAL A 172 15.59 10.13 -17.76
CA VAL A 172 15.40 9.03 -18.70
C VAL A 172 14.34 9.41 -19.72
N PRO A 173 14.52 9.09 -21.01
CA PRO A 173 13.45 9.29 -22.00
C PRO A 173 12.17 8.59 -21.54
N TRP A 174 11.01 9.26 -21.61
CA TRP A 174 9.77 8.67 -21.13
C TRP A 174 9.41 7.36 -21.84
N ARG A 175 9.85 7.21 -23.10
CA ARG A 175 9.63 6.04 -23.94
C ARG A 175 10.36 4.80 -23.42
N ASP A 176 11.39 4.99 -22.61
CA ASP A 176 12.16 3.89 -22.03
C ASP A 176 11.65 3.51 -20.63
N ALA A 177 10.68 4.25 -20.08
CA ALA A 177 10.22 4.09 -18.70
C ALA A 177 9.68 2.68 -18.42
N ASN A 178 8.88 2.10 -19.33
CA ASN A 178 8.32 0.76 -19.11
C ASN A 178 9.40 -0.31 -19.18
N VAL A 179 10.36 -0.17 -20.11
CA VAL A 179 11.50 -1.08 -20.23
C VAL A 179 12.32 -1.06 -18.93
N MET A 180 12.57 0.12 -18.37
CA MET A 180 13.29 0.26 -17.11
C MET A 180 12.50 -0.31 -15.94
N ALA A 181 11.20 0.00 -15.85
CA ALA A 181 10.31 -0.50 -14.80
C ALA A 181 10.25 -2.03 -14.77
N VAL A 182 10.04 -2.67 -15.92
CA VAL A 182 9.94 -4.12 -16.03
C VAL A 182 11.29 -4.79 -15.76
N LYS A 183 12.42 -4.21 -16.22
CA LYS A 183 13.76 -4.72 -15.90
C LYS A 183 14.05 -4.65 -14.40
N TRP A 184 13.64 -3.57 -13.74
CA TRP A 184 13.82 -3.37 -12.30
C TRP A 184 13.05 -4.40 -11.48
N THR A 185 11.75 -4.52 -11.74
CA THR A 185 10.84 -5.37 -10.96
C THR A 185 11.04 -6.85 -11.28
N ARG A 186 11.30 -7.19 -12.55
CA ARG A 186 11.43 -8.60 -12.99
C ARG A 186 12.83 -9.21 -12.88
N GLY A 187 13.72 -8.59 -12.12
CA GLY A 187 14.99 -9.23 -11.76
C GLY A 187 16.09 -9.17 -12.84
N TYR A 188 16.10 -8.18 -13.74
CA TYR A 188 17.35 -7.77 -14.39
C TYR A 188 18.28 -7.00 -13.43
N ALA A 189 17.91 -6.91 -12.15
CA ALA A 189 18.72 -6.42 -11.04
C ALA A 189 19.88 -7.35 -10.63
N PHE A 190 20.29 -8.32 -11.46
CA PHE A 190 21.57 -9.02 -11.30
C PHE A 190 22.77 -8.23 -11.89
N GLY A 191 22.53 -7.09 -12.53
CA GLY A 191 23.56 -6.28 -13.20
C GLY A 191 23.87 -4.91 -12.61
N MET A 192 23.12 -4.43 -11.60
CA MET A 192 23.42 -3.16 -10.91
C MET A 192 24.17 -3.38 -9.59
N ILE A 193 25.10 -4.33 -9.59
CA ILE A 193 26.32 -4.16 -8.80
C ILE A 193 27.23 -3.32 -9.69
N THR A 194 27.02 -2.00 -9.72
CA THR A 194 28.15 -1.13 -10.01
C THR A 194 29.09 -1.31 -8.82
N ASN A 195 30.09 -2.18 -9.03
CA ASN A 195 31.36 -2.04 -8.37
C ASN A 195 31.80 -0.59 -8.55
N ASP A 196 31.64 0.21 -7.52
CA ASP A 196 32.67 1.17 -7.20
C ASP A 196 33.12 0.88 -5.77
N CYS A 197 34.34 0.38 -5.75
CA CYS A 197 35.15 0.03 -4.61
C CYS A 197 35.82 1.29 -4.02
N TYR A 198 36.05 1.22 -2.71
CA TYR A 198 36.90 2.08 -1.85
C TYR A 198 36.32 3.42 -1.37
#